data_AF-A0A6L9IVV9-F1
#
_entry.id   AF-A0A6L9IVV9-F1
#
_cell.length_a   1.000
_cell.length_b   1.000
_cell.length_c   1.000
_cell.angle_alpha   90.00
_cell.angle_beta   90.00
_cell.angle_gamma   90.00
#
_symmetry.space_group_name_H-M   'P 1'
#
loop_
_entity.id
_entity.type
_entity.pdbx_description
1 polymer ?
#
loop_
_entity_poly.entity_id
_entity_poly.type
_entity_poly.pdbx_seq_one_letter_code
_entity_poly.pdbx_strand_id
1 'polypeptide(L)'
;MDAQTLFRQGVLAIRDQKDVAQGRKLLQQSLRLDPKNDMAWLWLTRTVSDTETRLKYIDYALKVNPANEHALKLKQQLLQHAVPAAAPPVAAPAASPPQPQVASVPAVSQPEPVAAVQSDALTMASPMKPSERKQVMQLLEQAEVYREEDNIEAAIGEWVSVLGIRVDHDVAIRNATGHLWKMNYREDARELIHRAIDAGTAVPFIYMTAIDMAEREHDYEVADQLRETIPAMPNAPEELIINIVDQHMEAYKMDQALKALEAAVESHPDSQVLLVKLGDVYTELQRTTEAMSCYDRAVRLGSRSTFGKEADKRLASYVPVLTDQERGSILLAVREATGFGIAAFLLGIQDAGLDLPSMSGLHWMGIGLSLLGGYFLVTATSSPQQRPLAGLLGGKIPPPTEIDPDEKKEVENTFGEAMAEDSQIPILPMAARYFLGFVGLVMIIAALGLVLNQSLGLVMDYTQPPYPESLR
;
A
#
# COMPACT_ATOMS: atom_id res chain seq x y z
N MET A 1 -19.45 37.68 -22.80
CA MET A 1 -19.29 36.27 -22.38
C MET A 1 -20.64 35.80 -21.91
N ASP A 2 -21.03 34.59 -22.29
CA ASP A 2 -22.33 34.01 -21.90
C ASP A 2 -22.31 33.49 -20.45
N ALA A 3 -23.47 33.45 -19.80
CA ALA A 3 -23.63 33.04 -18.40
C ALA A 3 -23.11 31.62 -18.16
N GLN A 4 -23.34 30.71 -19.11
CA GLN A 4 -22.91 29.32 -19.04
C GLN A 4 -21.38 29.17 -19.18
N THR A 5 -20.75 30.03 -20.00
CA THR A 5 -19.29 30.06 -20.14
C THR A 5 -18.63 30.52 -18.85
N LEU A 6 -19.17 31.58 -18.23
CA LEU A 6 -18.66 32.09 -16.94
C LEU A 6 -18.83 31.09 -15.81
N PHE A 7 -19.96 30.35 -15.78
CA PHE A 7 -20.16 29.25 -14.84
C PHE A 7 -19.10 28.17 -15.01
N ARG A 8 -18.90 27.68 -16.24
CA ARG A 8 -17.92 26.63 -16.53
C ARG A 8 -16.49 27.06 -16.15
N GLN A 9 -16.11 28.28 -16.50
CA GLN A 9 -14.80 28.83 -16.13
C GLN A 9 -14.65 28.98 -14.61
N GLY A 10 -15.69 29.42 -13.91
CA GLY A 10 -15.70 29.52 -12.45
C GLY A 10 -15.54 28.16 -11.76
N VAL A 11 -16.20 27.12 -12.28
CA VAL A 11 -16.06 25.74 -11.80
C VAL A 11 -14.65 25.21 -12.03
N LEU A 12 -14.08 25.39 -13.23
CA LEU A 12 -12.72 24.97 -13.55
C LEU A 12 -11.68 25.66 -12.68
N ALA A 13 -11.84 26.96 -12.42
CA ALA A 13 -10.94 27.71 -11.54
C ALA A 13 -10.92 27.15 -10.10
N ILE A 14 -12.09 26.78 -9.57
CA ILE A 14 -12.21 26.21 -8.21
C ILE A 14 -11.68 24.78 -8.16
N ARG A 15 -12.08 23.93 -9.11
CA ARG A 15 -11.80 22.49 -9.07
C ARG A 15 -10.37 22.15 -9.52
N ASP A 16 -9.93 22.71 -10.64
CA ASP A 16 -8.71 22.28 -11.33
C ASP A 16 -7.53 23.20 -10.99
N GLN A 17 -7.77 24.51 -10.88
CA GLN A 17 -6.72 25.51 -10.64
C GLN A 17 -6.57 25.87 -9.15
N LYS A 18 -7.49 25.41 -8.29
CA LYS A 18 -7.57 25.76 -6.84
C LYS A 18 -7.63 27.27 -6.56
N ASP A 19 -7.97 28.10 -7.54
CA ASP A 19 -8.12 29.54 -7.39
C ASP A 19 -9.57 29.89 -7.00
N VAL A 20 -9.80 29.91 -5.69
CA VAL A 20 -11.10 30.18 -5.07
C VAL A 20 -11.56 31.63 -5.31
N ALA A 21 -10.63 32.59 -5.35
CA ALA A 21 -10.94 34.01 -5.49
C ALA A 21 -11.44 34.34 -6.90
N GLN A 22 -10.72 33.84 -7.91
CA GLN A 22 -11.12 33.98 -9.32
C GLN A 22 -12.40 33.20 -9.61
N GLY A 23 -12.50 31.97 -9.11
CA GLY A 23 -13.70 31.13 -9.24
C GLY A 23 -14.96 31.79 -8.67
N ARG A 24 -14.88 32.35 -7.46
CA ARG A 24 -15.98 33.10 -6.84
C ARG A 24 -16.43 34.29 -7.69
N LYS A 25 -15.48 35.06 -8.23
CA LYS A 25 -15.78 36.23 -9.08
C LYS A 25 -16.53 35.82 -10.34
N LEU A 26 -16.08 34.75 -11.01
CA LEU A 26 -16.70 34.23 -12.23
C LEU A 26 -18.10 33.66 -11.97
N LEU A 27 -18.30 32.93 -10.87
CA LEU A 27 -19.62 32.42 -10.48
C LEU A 27 -20.60 33.55 -10.15
N GLN A 28 -20.15 34.61 -9.46
CA GLN A 28 -20.99 35.78 -9.20
C GLN A 28 -21.35 36.54 -10.49
N GLN A 29 -20.44 36.62 -11.46
CA GLN A 29 -20.74 37.20 -12.77
C GLN A 29 -21.73 36.36 -13.56
N SER A 30 -21.61 35.02 -13.50
CA SER A 30 -22.57 34.09 -14.11
C SER A 30 -23.97 34.28 -13.51
N LEU A 31 -24.09 34.33 -12.18
CA LEU A 31 -25.36 34.52 -11.47
C LEU A 31 -26.02 35.89 -11.71
N ARG A 32 -25.24 36.92 -12.08
CA ARG A 32 -25.80 38.22 -12.50
C ARG A 32 -26.48 38.14 -13.87
N LEU A 33 -26.00 37.26 -14.74
CA LEU A 33 -26.56 37.06 -16.08
C LEU A 33 -27.68 36.01 -16.07
N ASP A 34 -27.53 34.97 -15.26
CA ASP A 34 -28.55 33.93 -15.03
C ASP A 34 -28.72 33.64 -13.53
N PRO A 35 -29.65 34.33 -12.85
CA PRO A 35 -29.94 34.09 -11.43
C PRO A 35 -30.58 32.72 -11.14
N LYS A 36 -31.03 31.99 -12.17
CA LYS A 36 -31.75 30.70 -12.03
C LYS A 36 -30.82 29.48 -12.07
N ASN A 37 -29.52 29.68 -12.07
CA ASN A 37 -28.55 28.59 -12.00
C ASN A 37 -28.33 28.18 -10.53
N ASP A 38 -29.06 27.15 -10.09
CA ASP A 38 -28.96 26.54 -8.76
C ASP A 38 -27.56 25.96 -8.50
N MET A 39 -26.92 25.37 -9.50
CA MET A 39 -25.56 24.84 -9.39
C MET A 39 -24.51 25.94 -9.16
N ALA A 40 -24.67 27.14 -9.72
CA ALA A 40 -23.75 28.25 -9.46
C ALA A 40 -23.82 28.72 -7.99
N TRP A 41 -25.02 28.71 -7.38
CA TRP A 41 -25.19 28.92 -5.94
C TRP A 41 -24.54 27.80 -5.12
N LEU A 42 -24.70 26.54 -5.54
CA LEU A 42 -24.06 25.40 -4.89
C LEU A 42 -22.53 25.51 -4.94
N TRP A 43 -21.93 25.89 -6.08
CA TRP A 43 -20.48 26.02 -6.20
C TRP A 43 -19.90 27.19 -5.37
N LEU A 44 -20.68 28.24 -5.11
CA LEU A 44 -20.28 29.33 -4.20
C LEU A 44 -20.10 28.85 -2.75
N THR A 45 -20.75 27.76 -2.33
CA THR A 45 -20.58 27.18 -0.98
C THR A 45 -19.14 26.76 -0.69
N ARG A 46 -18.38 26.38 -1.72
CA ARG A 46 -16.96 25.99 -1.64
C ARG A 46 -16.00 27.18 -1.51
N THR A 47 -16.51 28.39 -1.72
CA THR A 47 -15.71 29.63 -1.66
C THR A 47 -15.76 30.31 -0.29
N VAL A 48 -16.58 29.79 0.63
CA VAL A 48 -16.79 30.34 1.97
C VAL A 48 -16.56 29.27 3.03
N SER A 49 -15.83 29.64 4.08
CA SER A 49 -15.54 28.78 5.23
C SER A 49 -16.64 28.83 6.29
N ASP A 50 -17.35 29.96 6.41
CA ASP A 50 -18.41 30.18 7.39
C ASP A 50 -19.66 29.34 7.10
N THR A 51 -20.11 28.58 8.11
CA THR A 51 -21.27 27.68 8.03
C THR A 51 -22.57 28.44 7.79
N GLU A 52 -22.74 29.62 8.39
CA GLU A 52 -23.96 30.42 8.23
C GLU A 52 -24.09 30.93 6.79
N THR A 53 -22.99 31.46 6.23
CA THR A 53 -22.93 31.90 4.83
C THR A 53 -23.09 30.73 3.86
N ARG A 54 -22.56 29.56 4.18
CA ARG A 54 -22.73 28.33 3.38
C ARG A 54 -24.20 27.89 3.31
N LEU A 55 -24.90 27.89 4.44
CA LEU A 55 -26.33 27.59 4.50
C LEU A 55 -27.16 28.57 3.68
N LYS A 56 -26.83 29.87 3.70
CA LYS A 56 -27.50 30.89 2.87
C LYS A 56 -27.40 30.56 1.37
N TYR A 57 -26.22 30.19 0.87
CA TYR A 57 -26.07 29.83 -0.55
C TYR A 57 -26.81 28.54 -0.92
N ILE A 58 -26.87 27.56 -0.01
CA ILE A 58 -27.65 26.34 -0.20
C ILE A 58 -29.14 26.66 -0.26
N ASP A 59 -29.64 27.54 0.62
CA ASP A 59 -31.04 27.97 0.61
C ASP A 59 -31.39 28.74 -0.67
N TYR A 60 -30.48 29.54 -1.22
CA TYR A 60 -30.68 30.16 -2.53
C TYR A 60 -30.75 29.12 -3.66
N ALA A 61 -29.88 28.10 -3.65
CA ALA A 61 -29.93 27.01 -4.62
C ALA A 61 -31.27 26.26 -4.56
N LEU A 62 -31.73 25.91 -3.35
CA LEU A 62 -33.01 25.22 -3.13
C LEU A 62 -34.23 26.08 -3.44
N LYS A 63 -34.13 27.41 -3.29
CA LYS A 63 -35.20 28.33 -3.69
C LYS A 63 -35.36 28.38 -5.20
N VAL A 64 -34.27 28.24 -5.94
CA VAL A 64 -34.26 28.19 -7.41
C VAL A 64 -34.71 26.83 -7.91
N ASN A 65 -34.21 25.75 -7.29
CA ASN A 65 -34.57 24.37 -7.59
C ASN A 65 -34.77 23.55 -6.31
N PRO A 66 -36.02 23.39 -5.84
CA PRO A 66 -36.32 22.62 -4.62
C PRO A 66 -35.97 21.13 -4.71
N ALA A 67 -35.82 20.59 -5.92
CA ALA A 67 -35.50 19.19 -6.17
C ALA A 67 -34.00 18.94 -6.36
N ASN A 68 -33.12 19.92 -6.09
CA ASN A 68 -31.68 19.73 -6.20
C ASN A 68 -31.15 18.82 -5.06
N GLU A 69 -30.92 17.56 -5.39
CA GLU A 69 -30.43 16.54 -4.46
C GLU A 69 -29.09 16.89 -3.81
N HIS A 70 -28.17 17.50 -4.57
CA HIS A 70 -26.86 17.91 -4.04
C HIS A 70 -26.99 18.99 -2.97
N ALA A 71 -27.89 19.96 -3.17
CA ALA A 71 -28.15 21.02 -2.20
C ALA A 71 -28.85 20.47 -0.94
N LEU A 72 -29.78 19.53 -1.08
CA LEU A 72 -30.45 18.85 0.04
C LEU A 72 -29.46 18.02 0.89
N LYS A 73 -28.63 17.20 0.23
CA LYS A 73 -27.60 16.38 0.90
C LYS A 73 -26.60 17.26 1.65
N LEU A 74 -26.12 18.34 1.02
CA LEU A 74 -25.18 19.27 1.64
C LEU A 74 -25.79 20.02 2.83
N LYS A 75 -27.08 20.39 2.75
CA LYS A 75 -27.81 21.00 3.87
C LYS A 75 -27.90 20.05 5.06
N GLN A 76 -28.26 18.80 4.82
CA GLN A 76 -28.37 17.77 5.86
C GLN A 76 -27.02 17.53 6.55
N GLN A 77 -25.93 17.43 5.79
CA GLN A 77 -24.58 17.28 6.34
C GLN A 77 -24.20 18.45 7.25
N LEU A 78 -24.46 19.70 6.85
CA LEU A 78 -24.11 20.87 7.65
C LEU A 78 -24.95 20.98 8.94
N LEU A 79 -26.23 20.60 8.90
CA LEU A 79 -27.10 20.61 10.08
C LEU A 79 -26.68 19.54 11.10
N GLN A 80 -26.21 18.38 10.65
CA GLN A 80 -25.69 17.33 11.53
C GLN A 80 -24.41 17.77 12.28
N HIS A 81 -23.59 18.61 11.68
CA HIS A 81 -22.33 19.11 12.26
C HIS A 81 -22.50 20.42 13.06
N ALA A 82 -23.68 21.05 13.04
CA ALA A 82 -23.95 22.33 13.69
C ALA A 82 -24.52 22.20 15.12
N VAL A 83 -24.61 20.99 15.69
CA VAL A 83 -25.01 20.80 17.09
C VAL A 83 -23.86 21.23 18.01
N PRO A 84 -24.01 22.28 18.84
CA PRO A 84 -22.96 22.68 19.76
C PRO A 84 -22.87 21.67 20.92
N ALA A 85 -21.64 21.33 21.29
CA ALA A 85 -21.31 20.51 22.45
C ALA A 85 -21.92 21.11 23.72
N ALA A 86 -22.88 20.41 24.32
CA ALA A 86 -23.42 20.73 25.63
C ALA A 86 -22.39 20.38 26.73
N ALA A 87 -22.16 21.35 27.61
CA ALA A 87 -21.24 21.31 28.76
C ALA A 87 -21.62 20.22 29.80
N PRO A 88 -20.67 19.78 30.66
CA PRO A 88 -20.89 18.69 31.62
C PRO A 88 -21.77 19.10 32.82
N PRO A 89 -22.46 18.16 33.50
CA PRO A 89 -23.43 18.49 34.55
C PRO A 89 -22.78 18.68 35.92
N VAL A 90 -23.25 19.69 36.65
CA VAL A 90 -22.97 19.92 38.09
C VAL A 90 -24.16 19.42 38.93
N ALA A 91 -23.86 18.89 40.11
CA ALA A 91 -24.74 18.10 40.97
C ALA A 91 -25.58 18.87 42.02
N ALA A 92 -26.67 18.20 42.45
CA ALA A 92 -27.37 18.17 43.78
C ALA A 92 -28.40 19.28 44.15
N PRO A 93 -29.33 19.10 45.14
CA PRO A 93 -30.06 17.90 45.68
C PRO A 93 -31.57 18.10 46.09
N ALA A 94 -32.30 16.97 46.25
CA ALA A 94 -33.31 16.53 47.27
C ALA A 94 -34.72 17.18 47.58
N ALA A 95 -35.70 16.25 47.78
CA ALA A 95 -36.90 16.21 48.68
C ALA A 95 -38.22 16.93 48.29
N SER A 96 -39.48 16.45 48.39
CA SER A 96 -40.26 15.27 48.88
C SER A 96 -41.78 15.44 48.42
N PRO A 97 -42.83 14.73 48.92
CA PRO A 97 -43.33 13.33 48.77
C PRO A 97 -44.82 13.24 48.21
N PRO A 98 -45.70 12.22 48.47
CA PRO A 98 -46.12 11.19 47.48
C PRO A 98 -47.63 11.01 47.11
N GLN A 99 -47.86 10.36 45.95
CA GLN A 99 -49.02 9.51 45.50
C GLN A 99 -50.38 10.15 45.10
N PRO A 100 -51.22 9.53 44.21
CA PRO A 100 -51.36 8.08 43.91
C PRO A 100 -51.39 7.63 42.42
N GLN A 101 -51.27 6.30 42.24
CA GLN A 101 -51.21 5.54 40.99
C GLN A 101 -52.55 5.46 40.23
N VAL A 102 -52.50 5.58 38.90
CA VAL A 102 -53.39 4.87 37.96
C VAL A 102 -52.59 4.42 36.73
N ALA A 103 -52.89 3.20 36.28
CA ALA A 103 -52.24 2.32 35.32
C ALA A 103 -51.91 2.86 33.91
N SER A 104 -50.77 2.41 33.33
CA SER A 104 -50.72 1.56 32.11
C SER A 104 -49.28 1.32 31.56
N VAL A 105 -48.80 0.06 31.58
CA VAL A 105 -48.02 -0.76 30.57
C VAL A 105 -46.76 -0.14 29.85
N PRO A 106 -45.74 -0.96 29.50
CA PRO A 106 -44.38 -0.98 30.03
C PRO A 106 -43.35 -0.11 29.26
N ALA A 107 -42.18 0.04 29.87
CA ALA A 107 -41.03 0.79 29.36
C ALA A 107 -40.51 0.28 28.00
N VAL A 108 -40.49 1.17 27.01
CA VAL A 108 -39.59 1.07 25.86
C VAL A 108 -38.26 1.72 26.29
N SER A 109 -37.22 0.90 26.22
CA SER A 109 -35.83 1.24 26.41
C SER A 109 -35.40 2.43 25.54
N GLN A 110 -34.41 3.17 26.03
CA GLN A 110 -33.75 4.29 25.36
C GLN A 110 -33.42 3.98 23.89
N PRO A 111 -33.52 4.95 22.96
CA PRO A 111 -32.86 4.82 21.67
C PRO A 111 -31.35 5.01 21.89
N GLU A 112 -30.65 3.88 21.87
CA GLU A 112 -29.21 3.80 21.67
C GLU A 112 -28.80 4.40 20.31
N PRO A 113 -27.51 4.79 20.16
CA PRO A 113 -27.03 5.56 19.02
C PRO A 113 -27.21 4.79 17.72
N VAL A 114 -27.46 5.53 16.63
CA VAL A 114 -27.77 5.00 15.29
C VAL A 114 -26.64 4.10 14.80
N ALA A 115 -26.76 2.81 15.11
CA ALA A 115 -26.10 1.73 14.43
C ALA A 115 -26.49 1.80 12.95
N ALA A 116 -25.56 1.41 12.08
CA ALA A 116 -25.87 1.03 10.71
C ALA A 116 -27.17 0.22 10.69
N VAL A 117 -28.02 0.43 9.68
CA VAL A 117 -29.17 -0.43 9.45
C VAL A 117 -28.61 -1.83 9.18
N GLN A 118 -28.43 -2.61 10.25
CA GLN A 118 -28.20 -4.03 10.17
C GLN A 118 -29.52 -4.59 9.71
N SER A 119 -29.56 -5.06 8.46
CA SER A 119 -30.58 -6.00 8.08
C SER A 119 -30.47 -7.20 9.04
N ASP A 120 -31.58 -7.64 9.63
CA ASP A 120 -31.64 -8.89 10.42
C ASP A 120 -31.32 -10.15 9.57
N ALA A 121 -30.95 -9.94 8.31
CA ALA A 121 -30.62 -10.95 7.33
C ALA A 121 -29.25 -11.60 7.64
N LEU A 122 -29.26 -12.92 7.80
CA LEU A 122 -28.04 -13.68 8.07
C LEU A 122 -27.34 -14.07 6.77
N THR A 123 -26.01 -13.92 6.75
CA THR A 123 -25.16 -14.40 5.66
C THR A 123 -24.60 -15.80 5.94
N MET A 124 -24.00 -16.42 4.92
CA MET A 124 -23.29 -17.71 4.97
C MET A 124 -22.02 -17.64 5.81
N ALA A 125 -21.48 -16.45 6.07
CA ALA A 125 -20.38 -16.24 7.00
C ALA A 125 -20.78 -16.50 8.46
N SER A 126 -22.07 -16.34 8.79
CA SER A 126 -22.58 -16.59 10.14
C SER A 126 -22.86 -18.09 10.35
N PRO A 127 -22.52 -18.67 11.52
CA PRO A 127 -22.71 -20.10 11.76
C PRO A 127 -24.19 -20.50 11.68
N MET A 128 -24.45 -21.68 11.10
CA MET A 128 -25.80 -22.21 10.91
C MET A 128 -26.13 -23.31 11.91
N LYS A 129 -27.33 -23.24 12.51
CA LYS A 129 -27.81 -24.28 13.43
C LYS A 129 -28.05 -25.59 12.66
N PRO A 130 -27.92 -26.77 13.29
CA PRO A 130 -28.23 -28.04 12.63
C PRO A 130 -29.65 -28.13 12.08
N SER A 131 -30.63 -27.53 12.76
CA SER A 131 -32.03 -27.46 12.30
C SER A 131 -32.18 -26.61 11.04
N GLU A 132 -31.53 -25.44 11.01
CA GLU A 132 -31.49 -24.54 9.84
C GLU A 132 -30.84 -25.25 8.64
N ARG A 133 -29.71 -25.96 8.85
CA ARG A 133 -29.06 -26.75 7.78
C ARG A 133 -29.97 -27.79 7.18
N LYS A 134 -30.68 -28.54 8.04
CA LYS A 134 -31.63 -29.56 7.59
C LYS A 134 -32.79 -28.93 6.80
N GLN A 135 -33.30 -27.79 7.27
CA GLN A 135 -34.36 -27.05 6.61
C GLN A 135 -33.92 -26.53 5.23
N VAL A 136 -32.75 -25.88 5.14
CA VAL A 136 -32.18 -25.41 3.88
C VAL A 136 -32.02 -26.57 2.88
N MET A 137 -31.49 -27.70 3.33
CA MET A 137 -31.33 -28.88 2.48
C MET A 137 -32.67 -29.40 1.94
N GLN A 138 -33.70 -29.44 2.78
CA GLN A 138 -35.04 -29.88 2.37
C GLN A 138 -35.67 -28.92 1.35
N LEU A 139 -35.56 -27.60 1.57
CA LEU A 139 -36.06 -26.59 0.64
C LEU A 139 -35.34 -26.66 -0.70
N LEU A 140 -34.01 -26.86 -0.70
CA LEU A 140 -33.24 -27.04 -1.93
C LEU A 140 -33.67 -28.30 -2.69
N GLU A 141 -33.86 -29.43 -2.00
CA GLU A 141 -34.35 -30.66 -2.63
C GLU A 141 -35.74 -30.46 -3.25
N GLN A 142 -36.65 -29.78 -2.54
CA GLN A 142 -37.97 -29.43 -3.07
C GLN A 142 -37.89 -28.51 -4.29
N ALA A 143 -37.02 -27.50 -4.25
CA ALA A 143 -36.80 -26.61 -5.39
C ALA A 143 -36.30 -27.37 -6.63
N GLU A 144 -35.41 -28.35 -6.45
CA GLU A 144 -34.92 -29.21 -7.53
C GLU A 144 -36.03 -30.09 -8.11
N VAL A 145 -36.90 -30.67 -7.27
CA VAL A 145 -38.09 -31.41 -7.74
C VAL A 145 -39.01 -30.50 -8.57
N TYR A 146 -39.35 -29.31 -8.08
CA TYR A 146 -40.18 -28.38 -8.83
C TYR A 146 -39.53 -27.94 -10.15
N ARG A 147 -38.20 -27.79 -10.17
CA ARG A 147 -37.45 -27.49 -11.40
C ARG A 147 -37.53 -28.64 -12.41
N GLU A 148 -37.43 -29.90 -11.97
CA GLU A 148 -37.58 -31.08 -12.83
C GLU A 148 -39.00 -31.25 -13.37
N GLU A 149 -40.01 -30.83 -12.60
CA GLU A 149 -41.41 -30.78 -13.02
C GLU A 149 -41.73 -29.57 -13.94
N ASP A 150 -40.73 -28.78 -14.33
CA ASP A 150 -40.84 -27.53 -15.10
C ASP A 150 -41.70 -26.44 -14.41
N ASN A 151 -41.97 -26.61 -13.11
CA ASN A 151 -42.66 -25.63 -12.28
C ASN A 151 -41.65 -24.63 -11.69
N ILE A 152 -41.13 -23.77 -12.55
CA ILE A 152 -40.06 -22.82 -12.19
C ILE A 152 -40.51 -21.79 -11.15
N GLU A 153 -41.78 -21.36 -11.15
CA GLU A 153 -42.29 -20.40 -10.16
C GLU A 153 -42.25 -20.97 -8.74
N ALA A 154 -42.68 -22.23 -8.57
CA ALA A 154 -42.58 -22.92 -7.27
C ALA A 154 -41.11 -23.12 -6.86
N ALA A 155 -40.23 -23.48 -7.80
CA ALA A 155 -38.80 -23.61 -7.53
C ALA A 155 -38.18 -22.28 -7.06
N ILE A 156 -38.55 -21.14 -7.69
CA ILE A 156 -38.13 -19.81 -7.23
C ILE A 156 -38.63 -19.54 -5.82
N GLY A 157 -39.88 -19.87 -5.50
CA GLY A 157 -40.43 -19.72 -4.15
C GLY A 157 -39.63 -20.45 -3.08
N GLU A 158 -39.22 -21.69 -3.36
CA GLU A 158 -38.38 -22.48 -2.44
C GLU A 158 -36.96 -21.92 -2.33
N TRP A 159 -36.33 -21.48 -3.43
CA TRP A 159 -35.04 -20.80 -3.38
C TRP A 159 -35.13 -19.49 -2.58
N VAL A 160 -36.17 -18.67 -2.79
CA VAL A 160 -36.39 -17.45 -2.01
C VAL A 160 -36.61 -17.77 -0.52
N SER A 161 -37.26 -18.89 -0.20
CA SER A 161 -37.39 -19.36 1.17
C SER A 161 -36.03 -19.72 1.80
N VAL A 162 -35.12 -20.33 1.03
CA VAL A 162 -33.72 -20.53 1.44
C VAL A 162 -33.02 -19.19 1.67
N LEU A 163 -33.23 -18.21 0.79
CA LEU A 163 -32.66 -16.86 0.92
C LEU A 163 -33.19 -16.10 2.14
N GLY A 164 -34.39 -16.42 2.61
CA GLY A 164 -34.92 -15.93 3.87
C GLY A 164 -34.16 -16.45 5.11
N ILE A 165 -33.48 -17.60 4.99
CA ILE A 165 -32.62 -18.15 6.06
C ILE A 165 -31.18 -17.65 5.90
N ARG A 166 -30.64 -17.67 4.67
CA ARG A 166 -29.32 -17.15 4.32
C ARG A 166 -29.36 -16.38 3.01
N VAL A 167 -29.23 -15.06 3.09
CA VAL A 167 -29.45 -14.18 1.94
C VAL A 167 -28.43 -14.33 0.81
N ASP A 168 -27.25 -14.86 1.10
CA ASP A 168 -26.17 -15.10 0.14
C ASP A 168 -25.89 -16.59 -0.07
N HIS A 169 -26.89 -17.46 0.16
CA HIS A 169 -26.76 -18.88 -0.18
C HIS A 169 -26.50 -19.05 -1.68
N ASP A 170 -25.35 -19.62 -2.01
CA ASP A 170 -24.78 -19.73 -3.35
C ASP A 170 -25.70 -20.33 -4.41
N VAL A 171 -26.28 -21.50 -4.14
CA VAL A 171 -27.18 -22.22 -5.07
C VAL A 171 -28.50 -21.47 -5.22
N ALA A 172 -29.13 -21.11 -4.11
CA ALA A 172 -30.44 -20.46 -4.12
C ALA A 172 -30.39 -19.09 -4.81
N ILE A 173 -29.39 -18.25 -4.49
CA ILE A 173 -29.33 -16.89 -5.06
C ILE A 173 -29.04 -16.94 -6.55
N ARG A 174 -28.13 -17.83 -6.99
CA ARG A 174 -27.81 -18.01 -8.41
C ARG A 174 -29.02 -18.48 -9.20
N ASN A 175 -29.74 -19.47 -8.67
CA ASN A 175 -30.88 -20.05 -9.37
C ASN A 175 -32.07 -19.08 -9.39
N ALA A 176 -32.45 -18.52 -8.24
CA ALA A 176 -33.58 -17.58 -8.16
C ALA A 176 -33.35 -16.35 -9.04
N THR A 177 -32.21 -15.66 -8.90
CA THR A 177 -31.93 -14.46 -9.69
C THR A 177 -31.81 -14.76 -11.18
N GLY A 178 -31.17 -15.87 -11.56
CA GLY A 178 -31.03 -16.30 -12.95
C GLY A 178 -32.36 -16.62 -13.63
N HIS A 179 -33.29 -17.28 -12.92
CA HIS A 179 -34.62 -17.59 -13.46
C HIS A 179 -35.52 -16.35 -13.50
N LEU A 180 -35.54 -15.53 -12.44
CA LEU A 180 -36.27 -14.25 -12.39
C LEU A 180 -35.85 -13.33 -13.55
N TRP A 181 -34.55 -13.28 -13.84
CA TRP A 181 -34.03 -12.50 -14.96
C TRP A 181 -34.56 -12.98 -16.32
N LYS A 182 -34.53 -14.30 -16.57
CA LYS A 182 -35.05 -14.90 -17.81
C LYS A 182 -36.54 -14.63 -18.00
N MET A 183 -37.29 -14.56 -16.90
CA MET A 183 -38.71 -14.26 -16.87
C MET A 183 -39.02 -12.75 -16.90
N ASN A 184 -38.00 -11.89 -16.98
CA ASN A 184 -38.10 -10.43 -16.99
C ASN A 184 -38.61 -9.81 -15.67
N TYR A 185 -38.56 -10.54 -14.57
CA TYR A 185 -38.77 -10.02 -13.20
C TYR A 185 -37.48 -9.40 -12.66
N ARG A 186 -37.02 -8.32 -13.32
CA ARG A 186 -35.71 -7.71 -13.03
C ARG A 186 -35.64 -7.05 -11.65
N GLU A 187 -36.73 -6.40 -11.23
CA GLU A 187 -36.81 -5.75 -9.92
C GLU A 187 -36.72 -6.75 -8.77
N ASP A 188 -37.39 -7.90 -8.88
CA ASP A 188 -37.32 -8.95 -7.86
C ASP A 188 -35.91 -9.56 -7.79
N ALA A 189 -35.26 -9.78 -8.94
CA ALA A 189 -33.87 -10.25 -8.97
C ALA A 189 -32.92 -9.22 -8.33
N ARG A 190 -33.13 -7.93 -8.60
CA ARG A 190 -32.35 -6.84 -8.02
C ARG A 190 -32.53 -6.74 -6.51
N GLU A 191 -33.76 -6.86 -6.01
CA GLU A 191 -34.06 -6.86 -4.58
C GLU A 191 -33.32 -8.00 -3.85
N LEU A 192 -33.29 -9.22 -4.42
CA LEU A 192 -32.54 -10.34 -3.84
C LEU A 192 -31.04 -10.06 -3.76
N ILE A 193 -30.47 -9.45 -4.80
CA ILE A 193 -29.04 -9.09 -4.85
C ILE A 193 -28.72 -7.97 -3.85
N HIS A 194 -29.51 -6.90 -3.80
CA HIS A 194 -29.29 -5.80 -2.84
C HIS A 194 -29.44 -6.26 -1.41
N ARG A 195 -30.43 -7.10 -1.09
CA ARG A 195 -30.56 -7.69 0.25
C ARG A 195 -29.30 -8.44 0.70
N ALA A 196 -28.66 -9.16 -0.21
CA ALA A 196 -27.42 -9.87 0.11
C ALA A 196 -26.23 -8.90 0.33
N ILE A 197 -26.15 -7.83 -0.48
CA ILE A 197 -25.13 -6.79 -0.32
C ILE A 197 -25.34 -5.99 0.97
N ASP A 198 -26.57 -5.59 1.28
CA ASP A 198 -26.94 -4.86 2.49
C ASP A 198 -26.73 -5.69 3.77
N ALA A 199 -26.76 -7.02 3.67
CA ALA A 199 -26.38 -7.93 4.74
C ALA A 199 -24.86 -8.12 4.90
N GLY A 200 -24.05 -7.48 4.04
CA GLY A 200 -22.59 -7.55 4.10
C GLY A 200 -22.01 -8.85 3.54
N THR A 201 -22.62 -9.44 2.50
CA THR A 201 -22.05 -10.62 1.85
C THR A 201 -20.65 -10.32 1.29
N ALA A 202 -19.77 -11.33 1.33
CA ALA A 202 -18.43 -11.29 0.74
C ALA A 202 -18.32 -12.24 -0.47
N VAL A 203 -19.45 -12.55 -1.12
CA VAL A 203 -19.50 -13.45 -2.28
C VAL A 203 -19.33 -12.65 -3.59
N PRO A 204 -18.21 -12.78 -4.32
CA PRO A 204 -17.91 -11.95 -5.49
C PRO A 204 -18.96 -12.05 -6.60
N PHE A 205 -19.56 -13.23 -6.80
CA PHE A 205 -20.60 -13.46 -7.81
C PHE A 205 -21.81 -12.53 -7.64
N ILE A 206 -22.18 -12.18 -6.40
CA ILE A 206 -23.31 -11.30 -6.10
C ILE A 206 -22.99 -9.88 -6.58
N TYR A 207 -21.78 -9.39 -6.29
CA TYR A 207 -21.32 -8.08 -6.76
C TYR A 207 -21.17 -8.04 -8.28
N MET A 208 -20.66 -9.10 -8.91
CA MET A 208 -20.61 -9.18 -10.38
C MET A 208 -22.00 -9.07 -11.01
N THR A 209 -23.00 -9.72 -10.41
CA THR A 209 -24.39 -9.65 -10.87
C THR A 209 -24.96 -8.24 -10.68
N ALA A 210 -24.70 -7.62 -9.53
CA ALA A 210 -25.10 -6.23 -9.27
C ALA A 210 -24.45 -5.23 -10.24
N ILE A 211 -23.18 -5.44 -10.59
CA ILE A 211 -22.45 -4.62 -11.57
C ILE A 211 -23.09 -4.75 -12.96
N ASP A 212 -23.35 -5.98 -13.46
CA ASP A 212 -24.03 -6.17 -14.76
C ASP A 212 -25.42 -5.52 -14.79
N MET A 213 -26.15 -5.57 -13.67
CA MET A 213 -27.44 -4.90 -13.53
C MET A 213 -27.28 -3.37 -13.63
N ALA A 214 -26.38 -2.78 -12.85
CA ALA A 214 -26.14 -1.34 -12.84
C ALA A 214 -25.66 -0.81 -14.21
N GLU A 215 -24.78 -1.55 -14.88
CA GLU A 215 -24.28 -1.16 -16.22
C GLU A 215 -25.38 -1.17 -17.28
N ARG A 216 -26.30 -2.14 -17.24
CA ARG A 216 -27.45 -2.19 -18.15
C ARG A 216 -28.43 -1.04 -17.93
N GLU A 217 -28.47 -0.50 -16.73
CA GLU A 217 -29.27 0.68 -16.37
C GLU A 217 -28.53 1.99 -16.62
N HIS A 218 -27.29 1.91 -17.13
CA HIS A 218 -26.40 3.04 -17.32
C HIS A 218 -26.00 3.76 -16.02
N ASP A 219 -26.12 3.08 -14.87
CA ASP A 219 -25.62 3.54 -13.59
C ASP A 219 -24.16 3.09 -13.38
N TYR A 220 -23.26 3.73 -14.13
CA TYR A 220 -21.84 3.42 -14.07
C TYR A 220 -21.19 3.82 -12.73
N GLU A 221 -21.79 4.76 -11.99
CA GLU A 221 -21.26 5.19 -10.70
C GLU A 221 -21.44 4.09 -9.65
N VAL A 222 -22.63 3.48 -9.58
CA VAL A 222 -22.86 2.33 -8.70
C VAL A 222 -22.02 1.13 -9.12
N ALA A 223 -21.89 0.87 -10.43
CA ALA A 223 -21.04 -0.20 -10.93
C ALA A 223 -19.57 -0.04 -10.49
N ASP A 224 -19.01 1.17 -10.60
CA ASP A 224 -17.64 1.45 -10.16
C ASP A 224 -17.48 1.34 -8.64
N GLN A 225 -18.44 1.82 -7.85
CA GLN A 225 -18.42 1.66 -6.39
C GLN A 225 -18.42 0.19 -5.98
N LEU A 226 -19.24 -0.64 -6.64
CA LEU A 226 -19.28 -2.09 -6.37
C LEU A 226 -17.96 -2.77 -6.75
N ARG A 227 -17.32 -2.38 -7.85
CA ARG A 227 -15.99 -2.90 -8.25
C ARG A 227 -14.93 -2.63 -7.20
N GLU A 228 -14.92 -1.44 -6.61
CA GLU A 228 -13.94 -1.05 -5.58
C GLU A 228 -14.01 -1.94 -4.32
N THR A 229 -15.14 -2.62 -4.08
CA THR A 229 -15.30 -3.52 -2.92
C THR A 229 -14.70 -4.91 -3.11
N ILE A 230 -14.63 -5.40 -4.36
CA ILE A 230 -14.25 -6.79 -4.68
C ILE A 230 -12.80 -7.13 -4.27
N PRO A 231 -11.79 -6.27 -4.49
CA PRO A 231 -10.40 -6.57 -4.15
C PRO A 231 -10.18 -6.91 -2.67
N ALA A 232 -10.97 -6.33 -1.76
CA ALA A 232 -10.86 -6.59 -0.32
C ALA A 232 -11.49 -7.92 0.12
N MET A 233 -12.20 -8.63 -0.77
CA MET A 233 -12.92 -9.87 -0.41
C MET A 233 -11.94 -11.05 -0.34
N PRO A 234 -11.94 -11.85 0.76
CA PRO A 234 -10.98 -12.96 0.94
C PRO A 234 -11.03 -14.05 -0.14
N ASN A 235 -12.19 -14.24 -0.77
CA ASN A 235 -12.43 -15.30 -1.76
C ASN A 235 -12.64 -14.74 -3.18
N ALA A 236 -12.19 -13.50 -3.44
CA ALA A 236 -12.26 -12.95 -4.78
C ALA A 236 -11.32 -13.73 -5.72
N PRO A 237 -11.79 -14.14 -6.92
CA PRO A 237 -10.91 -14.79 -7.87
C PRO A 237 -9.86 -13.79 -8.36
N GLU A 238 -8.58 -14.18 -8.32
CA GLU A 238 -7.46 -13.29 -8.68
C GLU A 238 -7.62 -12.67 -10.06
N GLU A 239 -8.13 -13.43 -11.04
CA GLU A 239 -8.40 -12.95 -12.40
C GLU A 239 -9.39 -11.77 -12.43
N LEU A 240 -10.43 -11.81 -11.59
CA LEU A 240 -11.41 -10.73 -11.50
C LEU A 240 -10.78 -9.48 -10.89
N ILE A 241 -9.96 -9.64 -9.85
CA ILE A 241 -9.23 -8.52 -9.22
C ILE A 241 -8.30 -7.89 -10.25
N ILE A 242 -7.54 -8.71 -10.99
CA ILE A 242 -6.62 -8.25 -12.04
C ILE A 242 -7.38 -7.45 -13.10
N ASN A 243 -8.52 -7.94 -13.57
CA ASN A 243 -9.32 -7.23 -14.57
C ASN A 243 -9.83 -5.88 -14.07
N ILE A 244 -10.27 -5.79 -12.80
CA ILE A 244 -10.69 -4.53 -12.18
C ILE A 244 -9.51 -3.55 -12.12
N VAL A 245 -8.35 -4.02 -11.65
CA VAL A 245 -7.14 -3.20 -11.57
C VAL A 245 -6.71 -2.71 -12.96
N ASP A 246 -6.67 -3.60 -13.94
CA ASP A 246 -6.25 -3.25 -15.31
C ASP A 246 -7.22 -2.24 -15.93
N GLN A 247 -8.52 -2.34 -15.66
CA GLN A 247 -9.50 -1.32 -16.05
C GLN A 247 -9.22 0.05 -15.41
N HIS A 248 -8.85 0.10 -14.13
CA HIS A 248 -8.48 1.37 -13.48
C HIS A 248 -7.19 1.97 -14.06
N MET A 249 -6.22 1.11 -14.38
CA MET A 249 -4.95 1.50 -15.01
C MET A 249 -5.19 2.07 -16.42
N GLU A 250 -5.98 1.40 -17.25
CA GLU A 250 -6.36 1.87 -18.60
C GLU A 250 -7.13 3.20 -18.56
N ALA A 251 -7.92 3.42 -17.49
CA ALA A 251 -8.63 4.66 -17.25
C ALA A 251 -7.74 5.78 -16.68
N TYR A 252 -6.42 5.56 -16.52
CA TYR A 252 -5.46 6.47 -15.87
C TYR A 252 -5.86 6.86 -14.44
N LYS A 253 -6.65 6.03 -13.75
CA LYS A 253 -7.10 6.24 -12.36
C LYS A 253 -6.12 5.56 -11.38
N MET A 254 -4.87 6.03 -11.37
CA MET A 254 -3.76 5.39 -10.64
C MET A 254 -4.01 5.24 -9.14
N ASP A 255 -4.65 6.23 -8.51
CA ASP A 255 -4.98 6.19 -7.08
C ASP A 255 -5.99 5.08 -6.74
N GLN A 256 -6.92 4.79 -7.66
CA GLN A 256 -7.90 3.70 -7.47
C GLN A 256 -7.24 2.34 -7.70
N ALA A 257 -6.41 2.22 -8.75
CA ALA A 257 -5.66 1.00 -9.02
C ALA A 257 -4.76 0.63 -7.83
N LEU A 258 -4.08 1.63 -7.24
CA LEU A 258 -3.25 1.44 -6.06
C LEU A 258 -4.07 0.92 -4.87
N LYS A 259 -5.16 1.61 -4.51
CA LYS A 259 -6.04 1.17 -3.39
C LYS A 259 -6.59 -0.23 -3.59
N ALA A 260 -7.01 -0.55 -4.82
CA ALA A 260 -7.51 -1.87 -5.17
C ALA A 260 -6.43 -2.95 -4.99
N LEU A 261 -5.20 -2.69 -5.45
CA LEU A 261 -4.07 -3.61 -5.30
C LEU A 261 -3.63 -3.77 -3.84
N GLU A 262 -3.60 -2.70 -3.06
CA GLU A 262 -3.30 -2.76 -1.63
C GLU A 262 -4.31 -3.65 -0.90
N ALA A 263 -5.60 -3.43 -1.11
CA ALA A 263 -6.67 -4.28 -0.57
C ALA A 263 -6.57 -5.74 -1.05
N ALA A 264 -6.22 -5.96 -2.32
CA ALA A 264 -6.05 -7.29 -2.90
C ALA A 264 -4.87 -8.05 -2.30
N VAL A 265 -3.76 -7.38 -1.99
CA VAL A 265 -2.59 -8.01 -1.37
C VAL A 265 -2.83 -8.29 0.12
N GLU A 266 -3.69 -7.52 0.79
CA GLU A 266 -4.14 -7.83 2.16
C GLU A 266 -5.01 -9.09 2.21
N SER A 267 -5.94 -9.26 1.26
CA SER A 267 -6.82 -10.43 1.18
C SER A 267 -6.12 -11.67 0.58
N HIS A 268 -5.20 -11.47 -0.36
CA HIS A 268 -4.42 -12.52 -1.04
C HIS A 268 -2.90 -12.31 -0.88
N PRO A 269 -2.35 -12.49 0.33
CA PRO A 269 -0.96 -12.15 0.64
C PRO A 269 0.09 -12.98 -0.12
N ASP A 270 -0.30 -14.14 -0.63
CA ASP A 270 0.57 -15.10 -1.31
C ASP A 270 0.47 -15.02 -2.85
N SER A 271 -0.30 -14.08 -3.41
CA SER A 271 -0.39 -13.92 -4.88
C SER A 271 0.80 -13.15 -5.42
N GLN A 272 1.68 -13.85 -6.14
CA GLN A 272 2.82 -13.23 -6.82
C GLN A 272 2.39 -12.22 -7.89
N VAL A 273 1.27 -12.47 -8.57
CA VAL A 273 0.78 -11.59 -9.65
C VAL A 273 0.38 -10.23 -9.11
N LEU A 274 -0.39 -10.23 -8.02
CA LEU A 274 -0.86 -9.02 -7.38
C LEU A 274 0.31 -8.22 -6.78
N LEU A 275 1.31 -8.89 -6.21
CA LEU A 275 2.53 -8.23 -5.72
C LEU A 275 3.36 -7.58 -6.84
N VAL A 276 3.52 -8.24 -7.99
CA VAL A 276 4.20 -7.63 -9.14
C VAL A 276 3.43 -6.41 -9.64
N LYS A 277 2.11 -6.52 -9.83
CA LYS A 277 1.28 -5.39 -10.27
C LYS A 277 1.32 -4.23 -9.27
N LEU A 278 1.28 -4.50 -7.97
CA LEU A 278 1.43 -3.47 -6.93
C LEU A 278 2.79 -2.79 -7.02
N GLY A 279 3.87 -3.56 -7.21
CA GLY A 279 5.19 -3.00 -7.44
C GLY A 279 5.25 -2.11 -8.70
N ASP A 280 4.57 -2.51 -9.77
CA ASP A 280 4.53 -1.75 -11.04
C ASP A 280 3.85 -0.40 -10.84
N VAL A 281 2.71 -0.40 -10.14
CA VAL A 281 2.02 0.84 -9.78
C VAL A 281 2.87 1.73 -8.88
N TYR A 282 3.55 1.16 -7.87
CA TYR A 282 4.48 1.94 -7.05
C TYR A 282 5.65 2.52 -7.87
N THR A 283 6.15 1.77 -8.85
CA THR A 283 7.21 2.24 -9.75
C THR A 283 6.74 3.45 -10.57
N GLU A 284 5.54 3.38 -11.14
CA GLU A 284 4.96 4.49 -11.90
C GLU A 284 4.68 5.72 -11.01
N LEU A 285 4.35 5.50 -9.74
CA LEU A 285 4.18 6.56 -8.74
C LEU A 285 5.49 7.06 -8.12
N GLN A 286 6.65 6.62 -8.62
CA GLN A 286 7.98 6.97 -8.10
C GLN A 286 8.22 6.54 -6.63
N ARG A 287 7.43 5.59 -6.13
CA ARG A 287 7.56 5.01 -4.78
C ARG A 287 8.48 3.80 -4.81
N THR A 288 9.76 4.04 -5.04
CA THR A 288 10.78 3.01 -5.34
C THR A 288 10.97 1.97 -4.24
N THR A 289 10.98 2.41 -2.97
CA THR A 289 11.20 1.53 -1.81
C THR A 289 10.10 0.49 -1.67
N GLU A 290 8.84 0.90 -1.80
CA GLU A 290 7.68 0.03 -1.71
C GLU A 290 7.57 -0.90 -2.92
N ALA A 291 7.94 -0.40 -4.12
CA ALA A 291 8.05 -1.23 -5.30
C ALA A 291 9.05 -2.39 -5.11
N MET A 292 10.26 -2.08 -4.64
CA MET A 292 11.28 -3.10 -4.35
C MET A 292 10.80 -4.10 -3.29
N SER A 293 10.14 -3.63 -2.23
CA SER A 293 9.58 -4.53 -1.21
C SER A 293 8.53 -5.48 -1.79
N CYS A 294 7.70 -5.02 -2.72
CA CYS A 294 6.68 -5.85 -3.38
C CYS A 294 7.33 -6.92 -4.27
N TYR A 295 8.34 -6.53 -5.07
CA TYR A 295 9.06 -7.47 -5.92
C TYR A 295 9.85 -8.51 -5.10
N ASP A 296 10.52 -8.11 -4.01
CA ASP A 296 11.23 -9.05 -3.12
C ASP A 296 10.27 -10.07 -2.51
N ARG A 297 9.10 -9.62 -2.03
CA ARG A 297 8.04 -10.52 -1.55
C ARG A 297 7.59 -11.49 -2.66
N ALA A 298 7.37 -11.00 -3.88
CA ALA A 298 6.99 -11.85 -5.01
C ALA A 298 8.06 -12.91 -5.33
N VAL A 299 9.35 -12.55 -5.30
CA VAL A 299 10.46 -13.51 -5.53
C VAL A 299 10.53 -14.55 -4.41
N ARG A 300 10.37 -14.15 -3.15
CA ARG A 300 10.40 -15.08 -1.99
C ARG A 300 9.30 -16.13 -2.04
N LEU A 301 8.12 -15.78 -2.54
CA LEU A 301 7.01 -16.73 -2.72
C LEU A 301 7.30 -17.78 -3.80
N GLY A 302 8.18 -17.48 -4.76
CA GLY A 302 8.52 -18.44 -5.80
C GLY A 302 9.38 -17.87 -6.92
N SER A 303 10.70 -17.88 -6.74
CA SER A 303 11.67 -17.31 -7.68
C SER A 303 11.70 -17.95 -9.08
N ARG A 304 11.18 -19.18 -9.22
CA ARG A 304 11.16 -19.91 -10.51
C ARG A 304 9.87 -19.75 -11.29
N SER A 305 8.82 -19.18 -10.68
CA SER A 305 7.56 -18.94 -11.39
C SER A 305 7.73 -17.85 -12.45
N THR A 306 6.77 -17.72 -13.35
CA THR A 306 6.76 -16.63 -14.35
C THR A 306 6.83 -15.27 -13.68
N PHE A 307 5.98 -15.03 -12.69
CA PHE A 307 5.92 -13.76 -11.95
C PHE A 307 7.11 -13.55 -11.01
N GLY A 308 7.67 -14.62 -10.43
CA GLY A 308 8.91 -14.53 -9.64
C GLY A 308 10.10 -14.10 -10.48
N LYS A 309 10.25 -14.65 -11.69
CA LYS A 309 11.30 -14.21 -12.63
C LYS A 309 11.11 -12.77 -13.09
N GLU A 310 9.86 -12.37 -13.29
CA GLU A 310 9.49 -11.03 -13.74
C GLU A 310 9.71 -9.98 -12.63
N ALA A 311 9.48 -10.36 -11.36
CA ALA A 311 9.85 -9.58 -10.18
C ALA A 311 11.37 -9.48 -10.01
N ASP A 312 12.10 -10.58 -10.16
CA ASP A 312 13.57 -10.61 -10.06
C ASP A 312 14.23 -9.72 -11.14
N LYS A 313 13.71 -9.78 -12.37
CA LYS A 313 14.13 -8.88 -13.45
C LYS A 313 13.91 -7.41 -13.12
N ARG A 314 12.79 -7.06 -12.47
CA ARG A 314 12.53 -5.68 -12.03
C ARG A 314 13.45 -5.26 -10.89
N LEU A 315 13.68 -6.12 -9.91
CA LEU A 315 14.67 -5.89 -8.85
C LEU A 315 16.07 -5.61 -9.41
N ALA A 316 16.48 -6.36 -10.43
CA ALA A 316 17.78 -6.15 -11.08
C ALA A 316 17.91 -4.78 -11.79
N SER A 317 16.79 -4.11 -12.09
CA SER A 317 16.81 -2.76 -12.68
C SER A 317 17.03 -1.65 -11.64
N TYR A 318 16.82 -1.94 -10.35
CA TYR A 318 17.11 -1.03 -9.26
C TYR A 318 18.58 -1.10 -8.85
N VAL A 319 19.16 0.05 -8.50
CA VAL A 319 20.52 0.10 -7.93
C VAL A 319 20.49 -0.67 -6.61
N PRO A 320 21.43 -1.61 -6.36
CA PRO A 320 21.40 -2.42 -5.16
C PRO A 320 21.59 -1.53 -3.92
N VAL A 321 20.48 -1.26 -3.23
CA VAL A 321 20.50 -0.69 -1.88
C VAL A 321 20.90 -1.84 -0.95
N LEU A 322 22.13 -1.78 -0.40
CA LEU A 322 22.53 -2.78 0.60
C LEU A 322 21.57 -2.70 1.77
N THR A 323 20.82 -3.77 2.00
CA THR A 323 19.91 -3.90 3.14
C THR A 323 20.72 -3.92 4.45
N ASP A 324 20.12 -3.53 5.57
CA ASP A 324 20.76 -3.61 6.90
C ASP A 324 21.24 -5.05 7.24
N GLN A 325 20.62 -6.08 6.66
CA GLN A 325 21.08 -7.45 6.80
C GLN A 325 22.44 -7.68 6.14
N GLU A 326 22.66 -7.09 4.96
CA GLU A 326 23.93 -7.18 4.24
C GLU A 326 25.01 -6.29 4.86
N ARG A 327 24.66 -5.06 5.27
CA ARG A 327 25.60 -4.11 5.91
C ARG A 327 26.14 -4.63 7.25
N GLY A 328 25.32 -5.38 8.00
CA GLY A 328 25.69 -5.98 9.28
C GLY A 328 26.48 -7.29 9.17
N SER A 329 26.72 -7.80 7.96
CA SER A 329 27.37 -9.08 7.71
C SER A 329 28.90 -8.97 7.72
N ILE A 330 29.57 -9.88 8.44
CA ILE A 330 31.03 -10.04 8.36
C ILE A 330 31.47 -10.46 6.95
N LEU A 331 30.64 -11.24 6.25
CA LEU A 331 30.99 -11.82 4.96
C LEU A 331 31.17 -10.75 3.87
N LEU A 332 30.41 -9.65 3.97
CA LEU A 332 30.57 -8.48 3.10
C LEU A 332 31.94 -7.82 3.30
N ALA A 333 32.32 -7.57 4.56
CA ALA A 333 33.62 -6.97 4.89
C ALA A 333 34.80 -7.86 4.49
N VAL A 334 34.67 -9.18 4.64
CA VAL A 334 35.67 -10.16 4.19
C VAL A 334 35.79 -10.15 2.65
N ARG A 335 34.66 -10.08 1.94
CA ARG A 335 34.64 -9.97 0.47
C ARG A 335 35.37 -8.73 -0.01
N GLU A 336 35.11 -7.57 0.60
CA GLU A 336 35.79 -6.31 0.28
C GLU A 336 37.29 -6.36 0.64
N ALA A 337 37.63 -6.94 1.79
CA ALA A 337 39.02 -7.12 2.23
C ALA A 337 39.85 -8.03 1.30
N THR A 338 39.19 -8.91 0.53
CA THR A 338 39.85 -9.83 -0.40
C THR A 338 40.67 -9.07 -1.46
N GLY A 339 40.25 -7.86 -1.85
CA GLY A 339 41.00 -7.01 -2.78
C GLY A 339 42.42 -6.68 -2.30
N PHE A 340 42.61 -6.44 -1.00
CA PHE A 340 43.93 -6.19 -0.41
C PHE A 340 44.82 -7.44 -0.46
N GLY A 341 44.25 -8.62 -0.25
CA GLY A 341 44.96 -9.90 -0.38
C GLY A 341 45.39 -10.16 -1.82
N ILE A 342 44.49 -9.93 -2.79
CA ILE A 342 44.80 -10.08 -4.22
C ILE A 342 45.92 -9.11 -4.63
N ALA A 343 45.85 -7.84 -4.20
CA ALA A 343 46.88 -6.85 -4.51
C ALA A 343 48.25 -7.26 -3.94
N ALA A 344 48.29 -7.69 -2.68
CA ALA A 344 49.51 -8.20 -2.04
C ALA A 344 50.04 -9.47 -2.72
N PHE A 345 49.15 -10.35 -3.18
CA PHE A 345 49.52 -11.55 -3.91
C PHE A 345 50.18 -11.22 -5.26
N LEU A 346 49.58 -10.29 -6.03
CA LEU A 346 50.16 -9.85 -7.30
C LEU A 346 51.52 -9.19 -7.11
N LEU A 347 51.66 -8.33 -6.09
CA LEU A 347 52.95 -7.72 -5.74
C LEU A 347 53.99 -8.77 -5.31
N GLY A 348 53.58 -9.80 -4.57
CA GLY A 348 54.50 -10.86 -4.13
C GLY A 348 54.95 -11.75 -5.28
N ILE A 349 54.07 -12.04 -6.24
CA ILE A 349 54.44 -12.73 -7.48
C ILE A 349 55.42 -11.88 -8.28
N GLN A 350 55.18 -10.58 -8.37
CA GLN A 350 56.07 -9.67 -9.08
C GLN A 350 57.45 -9.59 -8.40
N ASP A 351 57.51 -9.50 -7.07
CA ASP A 351 58.75 -9.51 -6.28
C ASP A 351 59.54 -10.81 -6.50
N ALA A 352 58.81 -11.93 -6.61
CA ALA A 352 59.34 -13.27 -6.90
C ALA A 352 59.69 -13.51 -8.39
N GLY A 353 59.75 -12.45 -9.22
CA GLY A 353 60.12 -12.56 -10.64
C GLY A 353 59.07 -13.25 -11.52
N LEU A 354 57.79 -13.17 -11.13
CA LEU A 354 56.65 -13.85 -11.76
C LEU A 354 56.67 -15.38 -11.65
N ASP A 355 57.51 -15.94 -10.77
CA ASP A 355 57.61 -17.38 -10.54
C ASP A 355 56.96 -17.77 -9.21
N LEU A 356 55.76 -18.36 -9.27
CA LEU A 356 54.96 -18.68 -8.07
C LEU A 356 55.69 -19.58 -7.05
N PRO A 357 56.43 -20.64 -7.45
CA PRO A 357 57.16 -21.50 -6.53
C PRO A 357 58.33 -20.80 -5.81
N SER A 358 58.82 -19.66 -6.33
CA SER A 358 59.93 -18.92 -5.74
C SER A 358 59.47 -17.95 -4.63
N MET A 359 58.16 -17.85 -4.39
CA MET A 359 57.60 -17.05 -3.30
C MET A 359 58.04 -17.59 -1.93
N SER A 360 58.96 -16.85 -1.29
CA SER A 360 59.37 -17.04 0.10
C SER A 360 58.19 -16.99 1.10
N GLY A 361 58.39 -17.55 2.30
CA GLY A 361 57.41 -17.49 3.39
C GLY A 361 57.03 -16.07 3.83
N LEU A 362 57.91 -15.08 3.59
CA LEU A 362 57.61 -13.67 3.89
C LEU A 362 56.51 -13.11 2.97
N HIS A 363 56.48 -13.50 1.69
CA HIS A 363 55.41 -13.11 0.78
C HIS A 363 54.05 -13.63 1.26
N TRP A 364 53.99 -14.92 1.61
CA TRP A 364 52.77 -15.55 2.13
C TRP A 364 52.29 -14.93 3.44
N MET A 365 53.22 -14.62 4.35
CA MET A 365 52.91 -13.91 5.58
C MET A 365 52.38 -12.50 5.31
N GLY A 366 52.98 -11.78 4.36
CA GLY A 366 52.52 -10.46 3.93
C GLY A 366 51.13 -10.49 3.29
N ILE A 367 50.80 -11.49 2.48
CA ILE A 367 49.45 -11.67 1.92
C ILE A 367 48.41 -11.89 3.03
N GLY A 368 48.71 -12.77 3.99
CA GLY A 368 47.83 -13.00 5.14
C GLY A 368 47.63 -11.75 6.00
N LEU A 369 48.72 -10.99 6.23
CA LEU A 369 48.68 -9.73 6.97
C LEU A 369 47.90 -8.64 6.22
N SER A 370 47.97 -8.61 4.88
CA SER A 370 47.21 -7.69 4.03
C SER A 370 45.70 -7.97 4.10
N LEU A 371 45.29 -9.24 4.11
CA LEU A 371 43.88 -9.63 4.28
C LEU A 371 43.34 -9.19 5.66
N LEU A 372 44.12 -9.42 6.72
CA LEU A 372 43.73 -9.03 8.08
C LEU A 372 43.69 -7.50 8.24
N GLY A 373 44.69 -6.79 7.70
CA GLY A 373 44.73 -5.33 7.69
C GLY A 373 43.61 -4.71 6.87
N GLY A 374 43.34 -5.26 5.68
CA GLY A 374 42.22 -4.90 4.82
C GLY A 374 40.88 -5.09 5.51
N TYR A 375 40.69 -6.18 6.24
CA TYR A 375 39.46 -6.42 7.02
C TYR A 375 39.23 -5.35 8.09
N PHE A 376 40.26 -4.97 8.86
CA PHE A 376 40.11 -3.88 9.85
C PHE A 376 39.88 -2.52 9.21
N LEU A 377 40.53 -2.24 8.08
CA LEU A 377 40.33 -0.98 7.36
C LEU A 377 38.91 -0.88 6.80
N VAL A 378 38.42 -1.94 6.13
CA VAL A 378 37.04 -2.04 5.62
C VAL A 378 36.02 -1.95 6.76
N THR A 379 36.27 -2.62 7.89
CA THR A 379 35.40 -2.53 9.07
C THR A 379 35.37 -1.12 9.65
N ALA A 380 36.46 -0.35 9.56
CA ALA A 380 36.51 1.03 10.01
C ALA A 380 35.79 2.01 9.05
N THR A 381 35.83 1.76 7.74
CA THR A 381 35.33 2.68 6.70
C THR A 381 33.97 2.26 6.15
N SER A 382 33.93 1.12 5.45
CA SER A 382 32.85 0.73 4.54
C SER A 382 31.82 -0.20 5.18
N SER A 383 32.22 -0.96 6.21
CA SER A 383 31.34 -1.88 6.95
C SER A 383 31.47 -1.69 8.48
N PRO A 384 31.12 -0.50 9.03
CA PRO A 384 31.21 -0.21 10.46
C PRO A 384 30.04 -0.78 11.29
N GLN A 385 29.08 -1.43 10.64
CA GLN A 385 27.80 -1.88 11.20
C GLN A 385 27.78 -3.38 11.53
N GLN A 386 28.94 -4.06 11.51
CA GLN A 386 29.03 -5.49 11.76
C GLN A 386 28.46 -5.85 13.14
N ARG A 387 27.35 -6.59 13.15
CA ARG A 387 26.56 -6.90 14.37
C ARG A 387 27.40 -7.38 15.56
N PRO A 388 28.33 -8.36 15.43
CA PRO A 388 29.06 -8.86 16.58
C PRO A 388 30.05 -7.83 17.13
N LEU A 389 30.75 -7.10 16.26
CA LEU A 389 31.74 -6.09 16.68
C LEU A 389 31.08 -4.83 17.22
N ALA A 390 30.02 -4.36 16.55
CA ALA A 390 29.26 -3.20 16.99
C ALA A 390 28.57 -3.47 18.34
N GLY A 391 28.02 -4.67 18.57
CA GLY A 391 27.49 -5.06 19.88
C GLY A 391 28.56 -5.12 20.97
N LEU A 392 29.73 -5.69 20.68
CA LEU A 392 30.83 -5.84 21.63
C LEU A 392 31.48 -4.51 22.02
N LEU A 393 31.63 -3.59 21.06
CA LEU A 393 32.35 -2.32 21.23
C LEU A 393 31.43 -1.14 21.57
N GLY A 394 30.20 -1.41 22.00
CA GLY A 394 29.27 -0.39 22.48
C GLY A 394 28.74 0.53 21.38
N GLY A 395 28.50 -0.01 20.18
CA GLY A 395 27.90 0.70 19.06
C GLY A 395 26.50 1.21 19.38
N LYS A 396 26.14 2.33 18.76
CA LYS A 396 24.84 2.98 18.95
C LYS A 396 24.11 3.02 17.63
N ILE A 397 22.79 2.92 17.69
CA ILE A 397 21.92 3.13 16.53
C ILE A 397 21.92 4.65 16.27
N PRO A 398 22.27 5.10 15.06
CA PRO A 398 22.19 6.52 14.71
C PRO A 398 20.73 6.99 14.83
N PRO A 399 20.49 8.23 15.31
CA PRO A 399 19.15 8.80 15.25
C PRO A 399 18.70 8.90 13.77
N PRO A 400 17.40 8.72 13.48
CA PRO A 400 16.87 8.89 12.12
C PRO A 400 17.28 10.25 11.57
N THR A 401 17.67 10.29 10.30
CA THR A 401 18.05 11.55 9.67
C THR A 401 16.78 12.39 9.53
N GLU A 402 16.66 13.49 10.29
CA GLU A 402 15.60 14.48 10.11
C GLU A 402 15.84 15.24 8.81
N ILE A 403 15.36 14.68 7.70
CA ILE A 403 15.37 15.33 6.39
C ILE A 403 14.12 16.21 6.29
N ASP A 404 14.29 17.47 5.86
CA ASP A 404 13.17 18.37 5.57
C ASP A 404 12.20 17.69 4.58
N PRO A 405 10.87 17.66 4.82
CA PRO A 405 9.89 17.02 3.95
C PRO A 405 10.01 17.37 2.46
N ASP A 406 10.48 18.57 2.13
CA ASP A 406 10.67 19.02 0.75
C ASP A 406 11.98 18.49 0.13
N GLU A 407 13.04 18.33 0.92
CA GLU A 407 14.33 17.79 0.49
C GLU A 407 14.25 16.25 0.33
N LYS A 408 13.45 15.58 1.16
CA LYS A 408 13.19 14.12 1.06
C LYS A 408 12.56 13.73 -0.27
N LYS A 409 11.68 14.58 -0.83
CA LYS A 409 11.05 14.37 -2.15
C LYS A 409 12.02 14.58 -3.31
N GLU A 410 13.01 15.47 -3.17
CA GLU A 410 14.03 15.65 -4.20
C GLU A 410 14.99 14.45 -4.22
N VAL A 411 15.40 13.96 -3.04
CA VAL A 411 16.30 12.80 -2.90
C VAL A 411 15.62 11.49 -3.35
N GLU A 412 14.35 11.26 -3.03
CA GLU A 412 13.55 10.12 -3.54
C GLU A 412 13.43 10.11 -5.08
N ASN A 413 13.49 11.29 -5.71
CA ASN A 413 13.34 11.44 -7.17
C ASN A 413 14.67 11.44 -7.95
N THR A 414 15.81 11.43 -7.26
CA THR A 414 17.13 11.35 -7.90
C THR A 414 17.47 9.91 -8.26
N PHE A 415 17.40 9.62 -9.56
CA PHE A 415 17.83 8.34 -10.11
C PHE A 415 19.34 8.14 -9.88
N GLY A 416 19.71 7.19 -9.01
CA GLY A 416 21.08 6.69 -8.90
C GLY A 416 21.92 7.20 -7.73
N GLU A 417 21.39 8.04 -6.83
CA GLU A 417 22.04 8.21 -5.52
C GLU A 417 21.66 7.02 -4.63
N ALA A 418 22.68 6.35 -4.08
CA ALA A 418 22.47 5.28 -3.12
C ALA A 418 21.77 5.86 -1.89
N MET A 419 20.44 5.75 -1.83
CA MET A 419 19.66 6.11 -0.66
C MET A 419 20.18 5.27 0.50
N ALA A 420 20.97 5.91 1.36
CA ALA A 420 21.41 5.31 2.59
C ALA A 420 20.20 5.25 3.51
N GLU A 421 19.47 4.13 3.51
CA GLU A 421 18.44 3.89 4.52
C GLU A 421 19.00 4.19 5.92
N ASP A 422 18.17 4.84 6.76
CA ASP A 422 18.44 5.08 8.17
C ASP A 422 18.72 3.73 8.85
N SER A 423 20.00 3.45 9.07
CA SER A 423 20.44 2.13 9.52
C SER A 423 19.95 1.86 10.94
N GLN A 424 19.19 0.77 11.11
CA GLN A 424 18.64 0.38 12.41
C GLN A 424 19.61 -0.49 13.22
N ILE A 425 20.80 -0.75 12.69
CA ILE A 425 21.84 -1.57 13.32
C ILE A 425 22.89 -0.68 14.01
N PRO A 426 23.45 -1.14 15.14
CA PRO A 426 24.45 -0.37 15.88
C PRO A 426 25.69 -0.13 15.02
N ILE A 427 26.15 1.11 15.00
CA ILE A 427 27.39 1.51 14.30
C ILE A 427 28.53 1.56 15.31
N LEU A 428 29.71 1.06 14.93
CA LEU A 428 30.92 1.18 15.73
C LEU A 428 31.20 2.63 16.14
N PRO A 429 31.53 2.91 17.42
CA PRO A 429 31.89 4.26 17.85
C PRO A 429 33.06 4.81 17.05
N MET A 430 33.07 6.14 16.81
CA MET A 430 34.15 6.83 16.08
C MET A 430 35.54 6.45 16.59
N ALA A 431 35.74 6.39 17.91
CA ALA A 431 37.03 6.00 18.50
C ALA A 431 37.47 4.58 18.12
N ALA A 432 36.54 3.61 18.11
CA ALA A 432 36.82 2.23 17.70
C ALA A 432 37.13 2.15 16.20
N ARG A 433 36.43 2.94 15.37
CA ARG A 433 36.69 3.03 13.92
C ARG A 433 38.07 3.60 13.64
N TYR A 434 38.46 4.69 14.30
CA TYR A 434 39.81 5.26 14.15
C TYR A 434 40.90 4.27 14.58
N PHE A 435 40.69 3.57 15.70
CA PHE A 435 41.63 2.56 16.17
C PHE A 435 41.77 1.41 15.17
N LEU A 436 40.67 0.81 14.73
CA LEU A 436 40.67 -0.29 13.74
C LEU A 436 41.27 0.16 12.41
N GLY A 437 40.94 1.36 11.94
CA GLY A 437 41.50 1.91 10.71
C GLY A 437 43.00 2.14 10.80
N PHE A 438 43.48 2.67 11.92
CA PHE A 438 44.91 2.86 12.17
C PHE A 438 45.66 1.52 12.22
N VAL A 439 45.16 0.55 13.00
CA VAL A 439 45.76 -0.79 13.09
C VAL A 439 45.75 -1.48 11.73
N GLY A 440 44.64 -1.39 10.99
CA GLY A 440 44.52 -1.92 9.64
C GLY A 440 45.55 -1.33 8.68
N LEU A 441 45.71 0.00 8.68
CA LEU A 441 46.69 0.70 7.86
C LEU A 441 48.13 0.29 8.19
N VAL A 442 48.49 0.22 9.48
CA VAL A 442 49.83 -0.22 9.93
C VAL A 442 50.12 -1.64 9.46
N MET A 443 49.14 -2.55 9.55
CA MET A 443 49.29 -3.92 9.05
C MET A 443 49.46 -3.99 7.54
N ILE A 444 48.73 -3.18 6.77
CA ILE A 444 48.89 -3.11 5.30
C ILE A 444 50.28 -2.60 4.92
N ILE A 445 50.80 -1.59 5.63
CA ILE A 445 52.16 -1.06 5.40
C ILE A 445 53.21 -2.14 5.73
N ALA A 446 53.06 -2.83 6.86
CA ALA A 446 53.94 -3.93 7.22
C ALA A 446 53.87 -5.09 6.21
N ALA A 447 52.66 -5.41 5.75
CA ALA A 447 52.43 -6.41 4.71
C ALA A 447 53.16 -6.06 3.41
N LEU A 448 53.12 -4.78 2.99
CA LEU A 448 53.84 -4.31 1.81
C LEU A 448 55.35 -4.54 1.93
N GLY A 449 55.93 -4.25 3.11
CA GLY A 449 57.35 -4.50 3.36
C GLY A 449 57.74 -5.98 3.31
N LEU A 450 56.85 -6.87 3.78
CA LEU A 450 57.04 -8.32 3.71
C LEU A 450 56.91 -8.87 2.29
N VAL A 451 55.95 -8.34 1.53
CA VAL A 451 55.67 -8.73 0.15
C VAL A 451 56.74 -8.24 -0.83
N LEU A 452 57.36 -7.08 -0.57
CA LEU A 452 58.41 -6.52 -1.43
C LEU A 452 59.82 -6.76 -0.87
N ASN A 453 59.99 -7.80 -0.04
CA ASN A 453 61.22 -8.01 0.71
C ASN A 453 62.44 -8.21 -0.20
N GLN A 454 62.31 -8.88 -1.35
CA GLN A 454 63.44 -9.07 -2.28
C GLN A 454 63.81 -7.76 -2.97
N SER A 455 62.82 -7.04 -3.52
CA SER A 455 63.03 -5.73 -4.15
C SER A 455 63.61 -4.71 -3.17
N LEU A 456 63.11 -4.67 -1.94
CA LEU A 456 63.64 -3.79 -0.90
C LEU A 456 65.08 -4.15 -0.52
N GLY A 457 65.41 -5.44 -0.45
CA GLY A 457 66.77 -5.91 -0.24
C GLY A 457 67.73 -5.43 -1.33
N LEU A 458 67.33 -5.51 -2.60
CA LEU A 458 68.14 -5.03 -3.73
C LEU A 458 68.38 -3.51 -3.72
N VAL A 459 67.40 -2.73 -3.23
CA VAL A 459 67.53 -1.28 -3.09
C VAL A 459 68.46 -0.90 -1.94
N MET A 460 68.39 -1.63 -0.81
CA MET A 460 69.19 -1.34 0.38
C MET A 460 70.65 -1.81 0.26
N ASP A 461 70.87 -3.01 -0.30
CA ASP A 461 72.19 -3.59 -0.50
C ASP A 461 72.57 -3.58 -1.99
N TYR A 462 72.56 -2.40 -2.60
CA TYR A 462 72.97 -2.24 -4.00
C TYR A 462 74.48 -2.48 -4.16
N THR A 463 74.86 -3.69 -4.54
CA THR A 463 76.20 -3.97 -5.06
C THR A 463 76.20 -3.72 -6.56
N GLN A 464 77.02 -2.77 -7.04
CA GLN A 464 77.21 -2.56 -8.48
C GLN A 464 77.53 -3.89 -9.17
N PRO A 465 76.81 -4.27 -10.24
CA PRO A 465 77.16 -5.46 -11.00
C PRO A 465 78.61 -5.28 -11.53
N PRO A 466 79.45 -6.32 -11.48
CA PRO A 466 80.80 -6.22 -12.00
C PRO A 466 80.74 -5.80 -13.47
N TYR A 467 81.47 -4.75 -13.83
CA TYR A 467 81.59 -4.32 -15.22
C TYR A 467 82.06 -5.52 -16.06
N PRO A 468 81.41 -5.82 -17.20
CA PRO A 468 81.94 -6.82 -18.11
C PRO A 468 83.34 -6.36 -18.55
N GLU A 469 84.34 -7.23 -18.41
CA GLU A 469 85.74 -6.95 -18.79
C GLU A 469 85.90 -6.58 -20.28
N SER A 470 84.84 -6.71 -21.09
CA SER A 470 84.80 -6.34 -22.51
C SER A 470 84.80 -4.83 -22.80
N LEU A 471 84.88 -3.97 -21.78
CA LEU A 471 84.86 -2.51 -21.91
C LEU A 471 86.03 -1.78 -21.23
N ARG A 472 87.16 -2.45 -20.99
CA ARG A 472 88.42 -1.81 -20.55
C ARG A 472 89.43 -1.64 -21.68
#